data_AF-A0A370ET11-F1
#
_entry.id   AF-A0A370ET11-F1
#
_cell.length_a   1.000
_cell.length_b   1.000
_cell.length_c   1.000
_cell.angle_alpha   90.00
_cell.angle_beta   90.00
_cell.angle_gamma   90.00
#
_symmetry.space_group_name_H-M   'P 1'
#
loop_
_entity.id
_entity.type
_entity.pdbx_description
1 polymer ?
#
loop_
_entity_poly.entity_id
_entity_poly.type
_entity_poly.pdbx_seq_one_letter_code
_entity_poly.pdbx_strand_id
1 'polypeptide(L)' 'MEKIQAIKPGPKPKKEDGTPDRRRRVDPPNKEKHPDLKPHKHKKGD' A
#
# COMPACT_ATOMS: atom_id res chain seq x y z
N MET A 1 -17.37 -9.01 28.13
CA MET A 1 -16.17 -9.24 27.30
C MET A 1 -15.95 -7.99 26.47
N GLU A 2 -14.95 -7.19 26.81
CA GLU A 2 -14.62 -6.00 26.01
C GLU A 2 -13.91 -6.45 24.73
N LYS A 3 -14.43 -6.04 23.56
CA LYS A 3 -13.81 -6.31 22.27
C LYS A 3 -12.54 -5.46 22.17
N ILE A 4 -11.37 -6.12 22.14
CA ILE A 4 -10.10 -5.47 21.81
C ILE A 4 -10.25 -4.90 20.39
N GLN A 5 -10.38 -3.59 20.27
CA GLN A 5 -10.39 -2.92 18.98
C GLN A 5 -8.95 -2.91 18.45
N ALA A 6 -8.72 -3.54 17.30
CA ALA A 6 -7.41 -3.49 16.66
C ALA A 6 -7.08 -2.04 16.31
N ILE A 7 -5.95 -1.54 16.82
CA ILE A 7 -5.42 -0.22 16.45
C ILE A 7 -5.27 -0.22 14.93
N LYS A 8 -5.92 0.73 14.25
CA LYS A 8 -5.82 0.82 12.79
C LYS A 8 -4.34 1.02 12.43
N PRO A 9 -3.79 0.20 11.51
CA PRO A 9 -2.41 0.36 11.08
C PRO A 9 -2.24 1.77 10.51
N GLY A 10 -1.21 2.46 11.00
CA GLY A 10 -0.90 3.83 10.62
C GLY A 10 -0.42 3.93 9.17
N PRO A 11 -0.15 5.16 8.69
CA PRO A 11 0.39 5.37 7.35
C PRO A 11 1.68 4.59 7.15
N LYS A 12 1.87 4.09 5.92
CA LYS A 12 3.07 3.35 5.54
C LYS A 12 4.35 4.15 5.88
N PRO A 13 5.29 3.58 6.65
CA PRO A 13 6.54 4.25 6.97
C PRO A 13 7.38 4.61 5.73
N LYS A 14 8.09 5.74 5.82
CA LYS A 14 9.00 6.26 4.79
C LYS A 14 10.44 5.83 5.09
N LYS A 15 11.28 5.82 4.06
CA LYS A 15 12.74 5.76 4.18
C LYS A 15 13.30 7.09 4.67
N GLU A 16 14.60 7.12 4.98
CA GLU A 16 15.32 8.36 5.33
C GLU A 16 15.19 9.42 4.23
N ASP A 17 15.26 8.99 2.97
CA ASP A 17 15.07 9.81 1.76
C ASP A 17 13.60 10.26 1.55
N GLY A 18 12.70 9.97 2.47
CA GLY A 18 11.29 10.38 2.42
C GLY A 18 10.42 9.59 1.43
N THR A 19 11.01 8.70 0.63
CA THR A 19 10.27 7.83 -0.29
C THR A 19 9.59 6.68 0.44
N PRO A 20 8.44 6.17 -0.06
CA PRO A 20 7.78 5.01 0.56
C PRO A 20 8.67 3.75 0.52
N ASP A 21 8.79 3.03 1.64
CA ASP A 21 9.55 1.77 1.64
C ASP A 21 8.78 0.68 0.88
N ARG A 22 9.24 0.36 -0.34
CA ARG A 22 8.67 -0.66 -1.22
C ARG A 22 8.65 -2.07 -0.62
N ARG A 23 9.48 -2.36 0.39
CA ARG A 23 9.50 -3.67 1.06
C ARG A 23 8.27 -3.92 1.94
N ARG A 24 7.63 -2.86 2.43
CA ARG A 24 6.40 -2.99 3.22
C ARG A 24 5.19 -3.14 2.29
N ARG A 25 4.08 -3.73 2.75
CA ARG A 25 2.79 -3.67 2.03
C ARG A 25 2.10 -2.32 2.29
N VAL A 26 1.10 -1.98 1.47
CA VAL A 26 0.21 -0.83 1.72
C VAL A 26 -0.99 -1.35 2.50
N ASP A 27 -1.30 -0.73 3.63
CA ASP A 27 -2.47 -1.13 4.43
C ASP A 27 -3.77 -0.72 3.73
N PRO A 28 -4.87 -1.49 3.91
CA PRO A 28 -6.14 -1.21 3.23
C PRO A 28 -6.65 0.25 3.36
N PRO A 29 -6.58 0.91 4.54
CA PRO A 29 -7.01 2.31 4.66
C PRO A 29 -6.15 3.30 3.89
N ASN A 30 -4.89 2.95 3.61
CA ASN A 30 -3.94 3.82 2.93
C ASN A 30 -3.85 3.49 1.43
N LYS A 31 -4.60 2.49 0.95
CA LYS A 31 -4.59 2.03 -0.45
C LYS A 31 -5.06 3.13 -1.42
N GLU A 32 -6.03 3.95 -1.04
CA GLU A 32 -6.54 5.05 -1.87
C GLU A 32 -5.46 6.08 -2.23
N LYS A 33 -4.44 6.27 -1.37
CA LYS A 33 -3.31 7.17 -1.63
C LYS A 33 -2.24 6.55 -2.54
N HIS A 34 -2.38 5.26 -2.85
CA HIS A 34 -1.45 4.48 -3.68
C HIS A 34 -2.24 3.75 -4.76
N PRO A 35 -2.74 4.46 -5.79
CA PRO A 35 -3.54 3.85 -6.84
C PRO A 35 -2.73 2.81 -7.62
N ASP A 36 -3.41 1.74 -8.02
CA ASP A 36 -2.82 0.67 -8.83
C ASP A 36 -2.37 1.23 -10.19
N LEU A 37 -1.22 0.75 -10.69
CA LEU A 37 -0.74 1.12 -12.02
C LEU A 37 -1.74 0.63 -13.08
N LYS A 38 -1.83 1.36 -14.19
CA LYS A 38 -2.65 0.94 -15.33
C LYS A 38 -2.23 -0.48 -15.75
N PRO A 39 -3.18 -1.39 -15.99
CA PRO A 39 -2.86 -2.72 -16.45
C PRO A 39 -2.06 -2.61 -17.75
N HIS A 40 -0.94 -3.31 -17.80
CA HIS A 40 -0.13 -3.39 -19.01
C HIS A 40 -0.92 -4.15 -20.08
N LYS A 41 -1.14 -3.52 -21.24
CA LYS A 41 -1.74 -4.18 -22.41
C LYS A 41 -0.62 -4.77 -23.26
N HIS A 42 -0.36 -6.06 -23.10
CA HIS A 42 0.57 -6.78 -23.98
C HIS A 42 0.02 -6.82 -25.41
N LYS A 43 0.90 -6.69 -26.41
CA LYS A 43 0.53 -6.96 -27.80
C LYS A 43 0.44 -8.47 -28.01
N LYS A 44 -0.44 -8.92 -28.91
CA LYS A 44 -0.53 -10.34 -29.25
C LYS A 44 0.81 -10.77 -29.89
N GLY A 45 1.56 -11.64 -29.22
CA GLY A 45 2.86 -12.14 -29.68
C GLY A 45 4.09 -11.48 -29.05
N ASP A 46 3.92 -10.59 -28.06
CA ASP A 46 4.97 -10.29 -27.06
C ASP A 46 5.13 -11.44 -26.05
#